data_AF-A0A936MU90-F1
#
_entry.id   AF-A0A936MU90-F1
#
_cell.length_a   1.000
_cell.length_b   1.000
_cell.length_c   1.000
_cell.angle_alpha   90.00
_cell.angle_beta   90.00
_cell.angle_gamma   90.00
#
_symmetry.space_group_name_H-M   'P 1'
#
loop_
_entity.id
_entity.type
_entity.pdbx_description
1 polymer ?
#
loop_
_entity_poly.entity_id
_entity_poly.type
_entity_poly.pdbx_seq_one_letter_code
_entity_poly.pdbx_strand_id
1 'polypeptide(L)'
;MSLVKDIQVATRSLDRFVPIVGRAPVDEVHQAAALLAQRLGGRVIWNVSSTAVGGGVAEMLQSLIGYARSTGADVRWLVIEGSDEFFRITKRLHHALHGAGGDGSGLDDAAHDVYAATLARNAIELRGRIMPGDVVLLHDPQTAGLAPPLLAAGAHVLWRCHIGADEKNADVTHGWQFLHPYLDNVKKMIFSRAAYVPDRYRDGRAVVIQPSIDIFSTKNIDFDDHTIRSILVHVGLIEGPLPPSAHLGFMRSDDTPSRVERRADVVQLGRASCWETPLVVQVSRWDPLKDMVGVLRGFAALVQDHPELDADLVLAGPNVHAIADDPEGPVVFAEVMRAFCEQPQAVRAHIHLAMLPTADVEENAAIVNALQRHATVVVQKSLHEGFGLTVTEAMWKSRPVVASAVGGIRDQIEDGVSGLLVPDPTDDRAFGNAVCRILKDPAFAGELGRRAHERVRRHFLALRHLVQLGNAVVDLVAPR
;
A
#
# COMPACT_ATOMS: atom_id res chain seq x y z
N MET A 1 17.28 25.70 8.35
CA MET A 1 16.61 25.01 7.25
C MET A 1 15.14 24.87 7.62
N SER A 2 14.23 24.96 6.65
CA SER A 2 12.80 24.69 6.89
C SER A 2 12.66 23.24 7.33
N LEU A 3 11.85 22.99 8.37
CA LEU A 3 11.54 21.66 8.88
C LEU A 3 10.26 21.11 8.25
N VAL A 4 9.60 21.89 7.40
CA VAL A 4 8.29 21.54 6.82
C VAL A 4 8.28 21.84 5.33
N LYS A 5 8.27 20.78 4.52
CA LYS A 5 8.25 20.86 3.05
C LYS A 5 6.83 20.92 2.53
N ASP A 6 6.58 21.84 1.60
CA ASP A 6 5.32 21.90 0.85
C ASP A 6 5.38 20.95 -0.34
N ILE A 7 4.36 20.11 -0.49
CA ILE A 7 4.26 19.16 -1.59
C ILE A 7 3.20 19.63 -2.57
N GLN A 8 3.65 19.92 -3.79
CA GLN A 8 2.78 20.31 -4.87
C GLN A 8 2.06 19.07 -5.43
N VAL A 9 0.73 19.12 -5.43
CA VAL A 9 -0.15 18.06 -5.95
C VAL A 9 -0.98 18.64 -7.09
N ALA A 10 -0.88 18.02 -8.27
CA ALA A 10 -1.67 18.42 -9.42
C ALA A 10 -3.16 18.07 -9.23
N THR A 11 -4.04 18.96 -9.67
CA THR A 11 -5.49 18.70 -9.67
C THR A 11 -5.83 17.60 -10.67
N ARG A 12 -6.72 16.67 -10.29
CA ARG A 12 -7.15 15.54 -11.13
C ARG A 12 -8.66 15.52 -11.26
N SER A 13 -9.18 15.48 -12.48
CA SER A 13 -10.63 15.50 -12.71
C SER A 13 -11.30 14.19 -12.26
N LEU A 14 -12.38 14.31 -11.49
CA LEU A 14 -13.25 13.19 -11.12
C LEU A 14 -14.02 12.63 -12.32
N ASP A 15 -14.19 13.39 -13.41
CA ASP A 15 -14.89 12.91 -14.62
C ASP A 15 -14.21 11.69 -15.26
N ARG A 16 -12.91 11.48 -14.99
CA ARG A 16 -12.16 10.29 -15.42
C ARG A 16 -12.82 8.99 -14.91
N PHE A 17 -13.52 9.03 -13.77
CA PHE A 17 -14.22 7.87 -13.22
C PHE A 17 -15.56 7.56 -13.92
N VAL A 18 -16.19 8.53 -14.60
CA VAL A 18 -17.54 8.36 -15.18
C VAL A 18 -17.64 7.17 -16.13
N PRO A 19 -16.67 6.91 -17.04
CA PRO A 19 -16.72 5.73 -17.91
C PRO A 19 -16.62 4.39 -17.17
N ILE A 20 -16.12 4.38 -15.93
CA ILE A 20 -15.79 3.17 -15.17
C ILE A 20 -16.88 2.83 -14.14
N VAL A 21 -17.39 3.84 -13.43
CA VAL A 21 -18.35 3.64 -12.32
C VAL A 21 -19.69 4.35 -12.54
N GLY A 22 -19.86 5.03 -13.67
CA GLY A 22 -21.02 5.87 -13.95
C GLY A 22 -20.97 7.22 -13.25
N ARG A 23 -21.99 8.03 -13.50
CA ARG A 23 -22.06 9.42 -13.00
C ARG A 23 -22.43 9.52 -11.52
N ALA A 24 -23.30 8.64 -11.03
CA ALA A 24 -23.86 8.76 -9.67
C ALA A 24 -22.80 8.79 -8.55
N PRO A 25 -21.77 7.91 -8.52
CA PRO A 25 -20.73 8.00 -7.48
C PRO A 25 -19.87 9.27 -7.56
N VAL A 26 -19.72 9.85 -8.75
CA VAL A 26 -19.00 11.12 -8.94
C VAL A 26 -19.83 12.28 -8.40
N ASP A 27 -21.13 12.29 -8.68
CA ASP A 27 -22.05 13.31 -8.15
C ASP A 27 -22.13 13.25 -6.62
N GLU A 28 -22.04 12.06 -6.01
CA GLU A 28 -21.97 11.88 -4.55
C GLU A 28 -20.74 12.59 -3.94
N VAL A 29 -19.57 12.48 -4.59
CA VAL A 29 -18.35 13.21 -4.17
C VAL A 29 -18.57 14.72 -4.26
N HIS A 30 -19.18 15.22 -5.34
CA HIS A 30 -19.48 16.64 -5.47
C HIS A 30 -20.47 17.15 -4.41
N GLN A 31 -21.48 16.35 -4.06
CA GLN A 31 -22.44 16.69 -2.99
C GLN A 31 -21.74 16.74 -1.62
N ALA A 32 -20.91 15.75 -1.30
CA ALA A 32 -20.12 15.74 -0.07
C ALA A 32 -19.15 16.93 0.00
N ALA A 33 -18.49 17.26 -1.11
CA ALA A 33 -17.61 18.41 -1.21
C ALA A 33 -18.33 19.76 -1.04
N ALA A 34 -19.54 19.90 -1.56
CA ALA A 34 -20.35 21.11 -1.38
C ALA A 34 -20.74 21.32 0.09
N LEU A 35 -21.14 20.26 0.79
CA LEU A 35 -21.42 20.30 2.22
C LEU A 35 -20.16 20.66 3.02
N LEU A 36 -19.03 20.05 2.68
CA LEU A 36 -17.73 20.34 3.28
C LEU A 36 -17.35 21.82 3.10
N ALA A 37 -17.47 22.36 1.88
CA ALA A 37 -17.17 23.76 1.59
C ALA A 37 -18.04 24.73 2.41
N GLN A 38 -19.34 24.43 2.55
CA GLN A 38 -20.25 25.22 3.39
C GLN A 38 -19.81 25.23 4.85
N ARG A 39 -19.36 24.09 5.39
CA ARG A 39 -18.92 23.95 6.78
C ARG A 39 -17.58 24.59 7.05
N LEU A 40 -16.65 24.51 6.10
CA LEU A 40 -15.31 25.08 6.25
C LEU A 40 -15.31 26.60 6.06
N GLY A 41 -16.25 27.19 5.32
CA GLY A 41 -16.31 28.64 5.15
C GLY A 41 -15.03 29.25 4.57
N GLY A 42 -14.36 28.53 3.66
CA GLY A 42 -13.10 28.94 3.02
C GLY A 42 -11.82 28.56 3.79
N ARG A 43 -11.93 27.79 4.86
CA ARG A 43 -10.76 27.24 5.60
C ARG A 43 -10.03 26.16 4.80
N VAL A 44 -8.75 25.99 5.11
CA VAL A 44 -7.86 25.04 4.43
C VAL A 44 -7.89 23.68 5.13
N ILE A 45 -7.80 22.60 4.35
CA ILE A 45 -7.54 21.25 4.85
C ILE A 45 -6.07 20.91 4.59
N TRP A 46 -5.31 20.77 5.66
CA TRP A 46 -3.90 20.40 5.64
C TRP A 46 -3.72 18.91 5.89
N ASN A 47 -3.04 18.21 4.99
CA ASN A 47 -2.54 16.86 5.22
C ASN A 47 -1.09 16.97 5.67
N VAL A 48 -0.71 16.32 6.76
CA VAL A 48 0.68 16.32 7.27
C VAL A 48 1.18 14.89 7.40
N SER A 49 2.26 14.55 6.70
CA SER A 49 2.89 13.22 6.74
C SER A 49 4.41 13.31 6.95
N SER A 50 5.09 12.16 7.03
CA SER A 50 6.55 12.06 7.20
C SER A 50 7.33 11.89 5.90
N THR A 51 6.67 11.55 4.79
CA THR A 51 7.29 11.42 3.47
C THR A 51 6.32 11.79 2.35
N ALA A 52 6.87 12.30 1.24
CA ALA A 52 6.15 12.63 0.01
C ALA A 52 6.29 11.56 -1.09
N VAL A 53 7.28 10.66 -0.95
CA VAL A 53 7.64 9.66 -1.95
C VAL A 53 7.90 8.33 -1.25
N GLY A 54 7.49 7.25 -1.89
CA GLY A 54 7.66 5.90 -1.34
C GLY A 54 6.58 5.53 -0.32
N GLY A 55 6.09 4.30 -0.43
CA GLY A 55 5.06 3.74 0.44
C GLY A 55 3.61 4.11 0.04
N GLY A 56 2.66 3.31 0.54
CA GLY A 56 1.25 3.42 0.15
C GLY A 56 0.57 4.72 0.59
N VAL A 57 1.03 5.36 1.68
CA VAL A 57 0.43 6.62 2.17
C VAL A 57 0.70 7.77 1.21
N ALA A 58 1.94 7.92 0.72
CA ALA A 58 2.31 8.98 -0.21
C ALA A 58 1.56 8.84 -1.55
N GLU A 59 1.50 7.62 -2.11
CA GLU A 59 0.77 7.34 -3.35
C GLU A 59 -0.73 7.64 -3.22
N MET A 60 -1.32 7.25 -2.08
CA MET A 60 -2.72 7.52 -1.77
C MET A 60 -2.99 9.02 -1.62
N LEU A 61 -2.13 9.77 -0.91
CA LEU A 61 -2.30 11.21 -0.69
C LEU A 61 -2.19 12.00 -1.99
N GLN A 62 -1.22 11.69 -2.86
CA GLN A 62 -1.11 12.30 -4.19
C GLN A 62 -2.44 12.23 -4.94
N SER A 63 -3.08 11.08 -4.90
CA SER A 63 -4.33 10.82 -5.61
C SER A 63 -5.52 11.52 -4.96
N LEU A 64 -5.73 11.32 -3.65
CA LEU A 64 -6.87 11.87 -2.92
C LEU A 64 -6.86 13.40 -2.92
N ILE A 65 -5.69 14.01 -2.70
CA ILE A 65 -5.56 15.47 -2.70
C ILE A 65 -5.81 16.02 -4.10
N GLY A 66 -5.27 15.38 -5.15
CA GLY A 66 -5.51 15.78 -6.53
C GLY A 66 -7.00 15.77 -6.90
N TYR A 67 -7.73 14.72 -6.51
CA TYR A 67 -9.18 14.63 -6.74
C TYR A 67 -9.98 15.61 -5.87
N ALA A 68 -9.64 15.77 -4.59
CA ALA A 68 -10.31 16.70 -3.69
C ALA A 68 -10.18 18.15 -4.18
N ARG A 69 -9.02 18.55 -4.71
CA ARG A 69 -8.83 19.89 -5.29
C ARG A 69 -9.74 20.14 -6.50
N SER A 70 -10.08 19.10 -7.26
CA SER A 70 -10.98 19.24 -8.42
C SER A 70 -12.42 19.60 -8.05
N THR A 71 -12.82 19.39 -6.80
CA THR A 71 -14.13 19.80 -6.28
C THR A 71 -14.15 21.27 -5.82
N GLY A 72 -13.02 21.98 -5.89
CA GLY A 72 -12.87 23.35 -5.42
C GLY A 72 -12.45 23.49 -3.94
N ALA A 73 -12.17 22.39 -3.24
CA ALA A 73 -11.67 22.44 -1.86
C ALA A 73 -10.20 22.86 -1.82
N ASP A 74 -9.84 23.75 -0.87
CA ASP A 74 -8.43 24.10 -0.61
C ASP A 74 -7.78 23.02 0.26
N VAL A 75 -7.22 22.02 -0.41
CA VAL A 75 -6.54 20.88 0.22
C VAL A 75 -5.06 20.91 -0.11
N ARG A 76 -4.22 20.87 0.93
CA ARG A 76 -2.76 21.04 0.84
C ARG A 76 -2.03 19.91 1.55
N TRP A 77 -0.75 19.75 1.22
CA TRP A 77 0.10 18.70 1.77
C TRP A 77 1.44 19.26 2.26
N LEU A 78 1.76 18.94 3.51
CA LEU A 78 3.03 19.24 4.16
C LEU A 78 3.72 17.95 4.60
N VAL A 79 5.05 17.92 4.51
CA VAL A 79 5.88 16.84 5.03
C VAL A 79 6.82 17.38 6.10
N ILE A 80 6.85 16.72 7.25
CA ILE A 80 7.75 17.06 8.36
C ILE A 80 9.15 16.49 8.15
N GLU A 81 10.14 17.17 8.73
CA GLU A 81 11.51 16.68 8.83
C GLU A 81 11.84 16.27 10.27
N GLY A 82 12.78 15.33 10.41
CA GLY A 82 13.27 14.82 11.67
C GLY A 82 14.72 14.35 11.56
N SER A 83 15.38 14.15 12.70
CA SER A 83 16.71 13.53 12.75
C SER A 83 16.60 12.01 12.52
N ASP A 84 17.73 11.37 12.22
CA ASP A 84 17.82 9.90 12.13
C ASP A 84 17.32 9.22 13.41
N GLU A 85 17.63 9.80 14.57
CA GLU A 85 17.14 9.31 15.86
C GLU A 85 15.61 9.38 15.98
N PHE A 86 15.00 10.47 15.53
CA PHE A 86 13.54 10.59 15.48
C PHE A 86 12.94 9.50 14.57
N PHE A 87 13.52 9.29 13.38
CA PHE A 87 13.04 8.27 12.47
C PHE A 87 13.25 6.85 13.01
N ARG A 88 14.34 6.59 13.76
CA ARG A 88 14.54 5.33 14.48
C ARG A 88 13.45 5.10 15.53
N ILE A 89 13.13 6.10 16.35
CA ILE A 89 12.04 6.02 17.35
C ILE A 89 10.69 5.75 16.67
N THR A 90 10.37 6.48 15.60
CA THR A 90 9.10 6.27 14.89
C THR A 90 9.04 4.93 14.17
N LYS A 91 10.17 4.37 13.70
CA LYS A 91 10.26 2.99 13.19
C LYS A 91 10.02 1.97 14.30
N ARG A 92 10.60 2.17 15.49
CA ARG A 92 10.32 1.32 16.68
C ARG A 92 8.84 1.38 17.07
N LEU A 93 8.23 2.57 17.06
CA LEU A 93 6.81 2.77 17.33
C LEU A 93 5.93 2.10 16.26
N HIS A 94 6.30 2.20 14.98
CA HIS A 94 5.65 1.49 13.89
C HIS A 94 5.68 -0.03 14.13
N HIS A 95 6.84 -0.62 14.48
CA HIS A 95 6.93 -2.04 14.83
C HIS A 95 6.08 -2.40 16.04
N ALA A 96 6.11 -1.58 17.10
CA ALA A 96 5.32 -1.81 18.31
C ALA A 96 3.82 -1.91 17.99
N LEU A 97 3.30 -1.02 17.15
CA LEU A 97 1.90 -1.00 16.75
C LEU A 97 1.50 -2.16 15.83
N HIS A 98 2.46 -2.79 15.15
CA HIS A 98 2.25 -4.08 14.46
C HIS A 98 2.41 -5.29 15.37
N GLY A 99 2.70 -5.08 16.66
CA GLY A 99 2.91 -6.13 17.65
C GLY A 99 4.29 -6.77 17.60
N ALA A 100 5.30 -6.07 17.07
CA ALA A 100 6.68 -6.53 17.03
C ALA A 100 7.61 -5.65 17.89
N GLY A 101 8.61 -6.30 18.50
CA GLY A 101 9.63 -5.64 19.32
C GLY A 101 10.63 -4.76 18.53
N GLY A 102 10.68 -4.91 17.20
CA GLY A 102 11.58 -4.12 16.34
C GLY A 102 13.06 -4.33 16.66
N ASP A 103 13.81 -3.23 16.77
CA ASP A 103 15.24 -3.24 17.11
C ASP A 103 15.51 -3.44 18.62
N GLY A 104 14.45 -3.68 19.42
CA GLY A 104 14.54 -3.84 20.87
C GLY A 104 14.80 -2.54 21.63
N SER A 105 14.90 -1.39 20.96
CA SER A 105 15.06 -0.11 21.65
C SER A 105 13.79 0.28 22.41
N GLY A 106 13.98 0.97 23.54
CA GLY A 106 12.88 1.41 24.40
C GLY A 106 12.07 2.56 23.78
N LEU A 107 10.76 2.56 24.08
CA LEU A 107 9.88 3.71 23.91
C LEU A 107 9.67 4.34 25.31
N ASP A 108 10.77 4.86 25.86
CA ASP A 108 10.86 5.39 27.22
C ASP A 108 10.76 6.93 27.25
N ASP A 109 11.01 7.54 28.42
CA ASP A 109 10.97 8.99 28.61
C ASP A 109 11.98 9.72 27.71
N ALA A 110 13.16 9.13 27.47
CA ALA A 110 14.16 9.72 26.56
C ALA A 110 13.67 9.70 25.10
N ALA A 111 13.02 8.61 24.67
CA ALA A 111 12.36 8.56 23.37
C ALA A 111 11.23 9.60 23.25
N HIS A 112 10.45 9.79 24.32
CA HIS A 112 9.43 10.84 24.39
C HIS A 112 10.03 12.23 24.22
N ASP A 113 11.15 12.53 24.88
CA ASP A 113 11.82 13.83 24.80
C ASP A 113 12.27 14.15 23.36
N VAL A 114 12.94 13.21 22.69
CA VAL A 114 13.39 13.39 21.30
C VAL A 114 12.20 13.56 20.34
N TYR A 115 11.16 12.73 20.51
CA TYR A 115 9.95 12.77 19.71
C TYR A 115 9.21 14.10 19.88
N ALA A 116 8.95 14.51 21.13
CA ALA A 116 8.26 15.74 21.46
C ALA A 116 9.06 16.97 21.02
N ALA A 117 10.38 17.01 21.26
CA ALA A 117 11.23 18.13 20.86
C ALA A 117 11.28 18.31 19.34
N THR A 118 11.32 17.21 18.58
CA THR A 118 11.29 17.26 17.12
C THR A 118 9.96 17.81 16.60
N LEU A 119 8.84 17.33 17.13
CA LEU A 119 7.52 17.79 16.70
C LEU A 119 7.17 19.19 17.21
N ALA A 120 7.69 19.61 18.36
CA ALA A 120 7.56 20.99 18.83
C ALA A 120 8.25 21.97 17.86
N ARG A 121 9.43 21.63 17.34
CA ARG A 121 10.14 22.45 16.33
C ARG A 121 9.37 22.53 15.02
N ASN A 122 8.86 21.40 14.52
CA ASN A 122 7.98 21.36 13.34
C ASN A 122 6.70 22.19 13.56
N ALA A 123 6.09 22.11 14.75
CA ALA A 123 4.87 22.83 15.09
C ALA A 123 5.06 24.36 15.10
N ILE A 124 6.26 24.88 15.40
CA ILE A 124 6.55 26.31 15.30
C ILE A 124 6.35 26.80 13.85
N GLU A 125 6.89 26.08 12.88
CA GLU A 125 6.78 26.44 11.47
C GLU A 125 5.35 26.23 10.94
N LEU A 126 4.71 25.11 11.31
CA LEU A 126 3.33 24.80 10.95
C LEU A 126 2.33 25.87 11.43
N ARG A 127 2.51 26.41 12.64
CA ARG A 127 1.66 27.49 13.18
C ARG A 127 1.79 28.81 12.42
N GLY A 128 2.86 29.01 11.64
CA GLY A 128 2.98 30.15 10.72
C GLY A 128 2.15 29.99 9.45
N ARG A 129 1.65 28.78 9.15
CA ARG A 129 0.91 28.44 7.92
C ARG A 129 -0.55 28.08 8.19
N ILE A 130 -0.81 27.42 9.32
CA ILE A 130 -2.14 26.92 9.72
C ILE A 130 -2.84 27.99 10.55
N MET A 131 -4.03 28.39 10.10
CA MET A 131 -4.84 29.41 10.77
C MET A 131 -5.87 28.79 11.73
N PRO A 132 -6.33 29.52 12.76
CA PRO A 132 -7.45 29.07 13.59
C PRO A 132 -8.68 28.73 12.74
N GLY A 133 -9.28 27.57 12.98
CA GLY A 133 -10.39 27.03 12.20
C GLY A 133 -10.01 26.21 10.97
N ASP A 134 -8.73 26.17 10.57
CA ASP A 134 -8.26 25.22 9.55
C ASP A 134 -8.37 23.78 10.07
N VAL A 135 -8.51 22.84 9.14
CA VAL A 135 -8.54 21.41 9.45
C VAL A 135 -7.16 20.81 9.18
N VAL A 136 -6.65 20.01 10.11
CA VAL A 136 -5.37 19.33 9.96
C VAL A 136 -5.55 17.83 10.13
N LEU A 137 -5.28 17.08 9.06
CA LEU A 137 -5.21 15.63 9.05
C LEU A 137 -3.76 15.18 9.23
N LEU A 138 -3.45 14.67 10.42
CA LEU A 138 -2.13 14.16 10.79
C LEU A 138 -2.05 12.67 10.44
N HIS A 139 -1.10 12.27 9.60
CA HIS A 139 -0.92 10.87 9.17
C HIS A 139 0.12 10.13 10.00
N ASP A 140 -0.27 8.98 10.53
CA ASP A 140 0.54 7.99 11.22
C ASP A 140 1.23 8.49 12.52
N PRO A 141 1.87 7.59 13.30
CA PRO A 141 2.49 7.94 14.57
C PRO A 141 3.57 9.02 14.47
N GLN A 142 4.22 9.20 13.32
CA GLN A 142 5.26 10.21 13.11
C GLN A 142 4.74 11.63 13.36
N THR A 143 3.45 11.88 13.18
CA THR A 143 2.87 13.23 13.24
C THR A 143 2.02 13.46 14.48
N ALA A 144 1.75 12.43 15.30
CA ALA A 144 0.82 12.50 16.42
C ALA A 144 1.16 13.62 17.44
N GLY A 145 2.44 13.82 17.75
CA GLY A 145 2.89 14.88 18.67
C GLY A 145 2.67 16.32 18.17
N LEU A 146 2.23 16.52 16.93
CA LEU A 146 1.77 17.83 16.44
C LEU A 146 0.36 18.18 16.92
N ALA A 147 -0.43 17.19 17.35
CA ALA A 147 -1.83 17.43 17.70
C ALA A 147 -1.99 18.44 18.86
N PRO A 148 -1.29 18.34 20.01
CA PRO A 148 -1.46 19.30 21.09
C PRO A 148 -1.16 20.76 20.70
N PRO A 149 -0.01 21.12 20.09
CA PRO A 149 0.26 22.52 19.73
C PRO A 149 -0.65 23.07 18.62
N LEU A 150 -1.14 22.23 17.71
CA LEU A 150 -2.08 22.66 16.66
C LEU A 150 -3.49 22.87 17.20
N LEU A 151 -3.96 22.00 18.11
CA LEU A 151 -5.21 22.20 18.83
C LEU A 151 -5.16 23.49 19.66
N ALA A 152 -4.05 23.75 20.34
CA ALA A 152 -3.85 24.99 21.11
C ALA A 152 -3.84 26.25 20.21
N ALA A 153 -3.46 26.13 18.94
CA ALA A 153 -3.53 27.20 17.95
C ALA A 153 -4.94 27.39 17.36
N GLY A 154 -5.93 26.61 17.77
CA GLY A 154 -7.32 26.71 17.32
C GLY A 154 -7.61 25.96 16.01
N ALA A 155 -6.73 25.07 15.56
CA ALA A 155 -7.01 24.19 14.43
C ALA A 155 -7.91 23.01 14.83
N HIS A 156 -8.68 22.51 13.87
CA HIS A 156 -9.44 21.26 13.99
C HIS A 156 -8.54 20.09 13.58
N VAL A 157 -8.09 19.29 14.54
CA VAL A 157 -7.17 18.17 14.27
C VAL A 157 -7.92 16.84 14.15
N LEU A 158 -7.66 16.13 13.06
CA LEU A 158 -7.92 14.69 12.89
C LEU A 158 -6.59 13.94 12.89
N TRP A 159 -6.59 12.72 13.42
CA TRP A 159 -5.44 11.83 13.29
C TRP A 159 -5.83 10.58 12.50
N ARG A 160 -5.03 10.23 11.48
CA ARG A 160 -5.23 9.09 10.59
C ARG A 160 -4.14 8.06 10.85
N CYS A 161 -4.52 6.91 11.39
CA CYS A 161 -3.63 5.76 11.58
C CYS A 161 -3.82 4.73 10.45
N HIS A 162 -2.74 4.44 9.73
CA HIS A 162 -2.75 3.47 8.64
C HIS A 162 -2.32 2.07 9.09
N ILE A 163 -1.76 1.95 10.29
CA ILE A 163 -1.16 0.74 10.85
C ILE A 163 -1.87 0.27 12.13
N GLY A 164 -1.55 -0.95 12.56
CA GLY A 164 -2.05 -1.55 13.78
C GLY A 164 -1.91 -3.08 13.74
N ALA A 165 -2.33 -3.73 14.83
CA ALA A 165 -2.31 -5.17 14.96
C ALA A 165 -3.73 -5.74 15.11
N ASP A 166 -3.92 -6.98 14.66
CA ASP A 166 -5.15 -7.73 14.92
C ASP A 166 -5.27 -8.17 16.38
N GLU A 167 -4.13 -8.50 16.99
CA GLU A 167 -4.03 -8.98 18.35
C GLU A 167 -3.33 -7.94 19.24
N LYS A 168 -3.79 -7.84 20.50
CA LYS A 168 -3.14 -6.99 21.50
C LYS A 168 -2.04 -7.79 22.19
N ASN A 169 -0.83 -7.27 22.17
CA ASN A 169 0.28 -7.79 22.96
C ASN A 169 0.97 -6.64 23.73
N ALA A 170 2.04 -6.97 24.44
CA ALA A 170 2.78 -6.00 25.26
C ALA A 170 3.34 -4.85 24.40
N ASP A 171 3.90 -5.15 23.21
CA ASP A 171 4.42 -4.15 22.29
C ASP A 171 3.33 -3.21 21.77
N VAL A 172 2.17 -3.75 21.35
CA VAL A 172 1.02 -2.92 20.91
C VAL A 172 0.57 -2.00 22.04
N THR A 173 0.48 -2.54 23.25
CA THR A 173 0.08 -1.78 24.44
C THR A 173 1.05 -0.64 24.72
N HIS A 174 2.36 -0.93 24.67
CA HIS A 174 3.42 0.05 24.90
C HIS A 174 3.42 1.14 23.82
N GLY A 175 3.27 0.77 22.54
CA GLY A 175 3.16 1.72 21.43
C GLY A 175 1.98 2.67 21.59
N TRP A 176 0.82 2.18 22.04
CA TRP A 176 -0.32 3.05 22.33
C TRP A 176 -0.13 3.91 23.58
N GLN A 177 0.50 3.40 24.63
CA GLN A 177 0.86 4.17 25.82
C GLN A 177 1.74 5.37 25.45
N PHE A 178 2.71 5.18 24.55
CA PHE A 178 3.52 6.27 24.01
C PHE A 178 2.69 7.33 23.26
N LEU A 179 1.63 6.93 22.55
CA LEU A 179 0.82 7.84 21.76
C LEU A 179 -0.30 8.55 22.52
N HIS A 180 -0.79 7.99 23.62
CA HIS A 180 -1.92 8.54 24.39
C HIS A 180 -1.76 10.02 24.77
N PRO A 181 -0.60 10.49 25.29
CA PRO A 181 -0.42 11.89 25.69
C PRO A 181 -0.67 12.89 24.56
N TYR A 182 -0.44 12.49 23.31
CA TYR A 182 -0.60 13.36 22.14
C TYR A 182 -2.01 13.31 21.54
N LEU A 183 -2.70 12.18 21.71
CA LEU A 183 -3.95 11.88 21.00
C LEU A 183 -5.22 12.05 21.86
N ASP A 184 -5.11 12.09 23.18
CA ASP A 184 -6.27 12.11 24.09
C ASP A 184 -7.25 13.27 23.84
N ASN A 185 -6.77 14.41 23.34
CA ASN A 185 -7.58 15.59 23.02
C ASN A 185 -8.07 15.65 21.57
N VAL A 186 -7.68 14.68 20.72
CA VAL A 186 -8.14 14.59 19.34
C VAL A 186 -9.58 14.04 19.33
N LYS A 187 -10.50 14.81 18.74
CA LYS A 187 -11.94 14.52 18.78
C LYS A 187 -12.40 13.52 17.71
N LYS A 188 -11.65 13.38 16.62
CA LYS A 188 -11.92 12.42 15.55
C LYS A 188 -10.63 11.76 15.08
N MET A 189 -10.64 10.43 15.06
CA MET A 189 -9.51 9.60 14.62
C MET A 189 -9.99 8.65 13.54
N ILE A 190 -9.16 8.42 12.54
CA ILE A 190 -9.47 7.60 11.39
C ILE A 190 -8.52 6.41 11.37
N PHE A 191 -9.06 5.20 11.27
CA PHE A 191 -8.29 3.96 11.22
C PHE A 191 -8.55 3.22 9.91
N SER A 192 -7.54 2.52 9.39
CA SER A 192 -7.73 1.63 8.24
C SER A 192 -8.67 0.45 8.53
N ARG A 193 -8.69 -0.02 9.78
CA ARG A 193 -9.40 -1.24 10.20
C ARG A 193 -10.00 -1.10 11.58
N ALA A 194 -11.10 -1.80 11.83
CA ALA A 194 -11.77 -1.80 13.13
C ALA A 194 -10.94 -2.46 14.25
N ALA A 195 -10.12 -3.46 13.90
CA ALA A 195 -9.23 -4.15 14.82
C ALA A 195 -8.14 -3.21 15.39
N TYR A 196 -7.71 -2.22 14.59
CA TYR A 196 -6.64 -1.29 14.97
C TYR A 196 -7.06 -0.24 16.00
N VAL A 197 -8.37 -0.11 16.27
CA VAL A 197 -8.91 0.91 17.17
C VAL A 197 -8.65 0.49 18.64
N PRO A 198 -7.88 1.28 19.41
CA PRO A 198 -7.72 1.06 20.84
C PRO A 198 -9.03 1.23 21.59
N ASP A 199 -9.27 0.44 22.64
CA ASP A 199 -10.51 0.52 23.44
C ASP A 199 -10.75 1.93 23.99
N ARG A 200 -9.66 2.64 24.35
CA ARG A 200 -9.68 4.04 24.82
C ARG A 200 -10.37 5.00 23.86
N TYR A 201 -10.39 4.71 22.57
CA TYR A 201 -10.92 5.60 21.52
C TYR A 201 -12.20 5.05 20.85
N ARG A 202 -12.81 4.00 21.41
CA ARG A 202 -14.10 3.44 20.95
C ARG A 202 -15.32 4.22 21.44
N ASP A 203 -15.13 5.41 22.01
CA ASP A 203 -16.16 6.30 22.56
C ASP A 203 -16.82 7.22 21.50
N GLY A 204 -16.88 6.76 20.24
CA GLY A 204 -17.44 7.52 19.12
C GLY A 204 -16.48 8.49 18.42
N ARG A 205 -15.22 8.56 18.89
CA ARG A 205 -14.16 9.35 18.26
C ARG A 205 -13.50 8.64 17.08
N ALA A 206 -13.46 7.31 17.07
CA ALA A 206 -12.87 6.54 15.98
C ALA A 206 -13.85 6.29 14.82
N VAL A 207 -13.36 6.44 13.59
CA VAL A 207 -14.04 6.02 12.35
C VAL A 207 -13.13 5.10 11.54
N VAL A 208 -13.70 4.13 10.83
CA VAL A 208 -12.95 3.22 9.97
C VAL A 208 -13.12 3.64 8.52
N ILE A 209 -12.02 3.99 7.87
CA ILE A 209 -11.97 4.33 6.45
C ILE A 209 -10.84 3.49 5.85
N GLN A 210 -11.17 2.52 5.01
CA GLN A 210 -10.15 1.69 4.39
C GLN A 210 -9.38 2.50 3.34
N PRO A 211 -8.10 2.21 3.09
CA PRO A 211 -7.37 2.74 1.95
C PRO A 211 -8.05 2.46 0.61
N SER A 212 -7.59 3.14 -0.43
CA SER A 212 -8.08 3.01 -1.79
C SER A 212 -6.92 3.10 -2.77
N ILE A 213 -7.06 2.47 -3.94
CA ILE A 213 -6.12 2.64 -5.05
C ILE A 213 -6.55 3.78 -5.97
N ASP A 214 -5.58 4.35 -6.69
CA ASP A 214 -5.84 5.17 -7.87
C ASP A 214 -5.74 4.31 -9.12
N ILE A 215 -6.87 4.12 -9.80
CA ILE A 215 -6.98 3.26 -10.99
C ILE A 215 -6.38 3.89 -12.24
N PHE A 216 -6.01 5.17 -12.18
CA PHE A 216 -5.35 5.90 -13.26
C PHE A 216 -3.86 6.09 -13.03
N SER A 217 -3.32 5.64 -11.89
CA SER A 217 -1.89 5.65 -11.67
C SER A 217 -1.19 4.65 -12.60
N THR A 218 0.08 4.88 -12.89
CA THR A 218 0.93 3.97 -13.69
C THR A 218 0.86 2.52 -13.22
N LYS A 219 0.66 2.30 -11.92
CA LYS A 219 0.54 0.98 -11.28
C LYS A 219 -0.75 0.23 -11.64
N ASN A 220 -1.83 0.94 -12.01
CA ASN A 220 -3.17 0.36 -12.14
C ASN A 220 -3.87 0.66 -13.47
N ILE A 221 -3.39 1.63 -14.23
CA ILE A 221 -3.93 1.96 -15.54
C ILE A 221 -3.97 0.73 -16.45
N ASP A 222 -4.92 0.70 -17.37
CA ASP A 222 -5.07 -0.39 -18.30
C ASP A 222 -3.94 -0.42 -19.33
N PHE A 223 -3.36 -1.61 -19.52
CA PHE A 223 -2.42 -1.91 -20.59
C PHE A 223 -3.00 -3.02 -21.46
N ASP A 224 -2.83 -2.88 -22.77
CA ASP A 224 -3.11 -3.98 -23.70
C ASP A 224 -2.06 -5.09 -23.59
N ASP A 225 -2.43 -6.30 -24.01
CA ASP A 225 -1.56 -7.49 -23.97
C ASP A 225 -0.24 -7.29 -24.70
N HIS A 226 -0.26 -6.46 -25.75
CA HIS A 226 0.94 -6.15 -26.54
C HIS A 226 1.95 -5.31 -25.76
N THR A 227 1.49 -4.30 -25.03
CA THR A 227 2.30 -3.48 -24.12
C THR A 227 2.80 -4.31 -22.94
N ILE A 228 1.92 -5.13 -22.34
CA ILE A 228 2.30 -6.04 -21.25
C ILE A 228 3.41 -6.98 -21.70
N ARG A 229 3.23 -7.68 -22.83
CA ARG A 229 4.23 -8.60 -23.39
C ARG A 229 5.53 -7.88 -23.71
N SER A 230 5.46 -6.71 -24.34
CA SER A 230 6.64 -5.93 -24.69
C SER A 230 7.45 -5.56 -23.44
N ILE A 231 6.78 -5.06 -22.39
CA ILE A 231 7.43 -4.71 -21.11
C ILE A 231 8.07 -5.95 -20.49
N LEU A 232 7.34 -7.06 -20.35
CA LEU A 232 7.86 -8.24 -19.67
C LEU A 232 9.02 -8.92 -20.42
N VAL A 233 8.98 -8.94 -21.75
CA VAL A 233 10.10 -9.41 -22.58
C VAL A 233 11.31 -8.49 -22.47
N HIS A 234 11.10 -7.17 -22.49
CA HIS A 234 12.19 -6.20 -22.34
C HIS A 234 12.87 -6.31 -20.98
N VAL A 235 12.08 -6.40 -19.91
CA VAL A 235 12.53 -6.51 -18.53
C VAL A 235 13.25 -7.84 -18.27
N GLY A 236 12.91 -8.89 -19.03
CA GLY A 236 13.53 -10.22 -18.94
C GLY A 236 12.75 -11.24 -18.10
N LEU A 237 11.47 -10.97 -17.82
CA LEU A 237 10.59 -11.88 -17.05
C LEU A 237 9.85 -12.87 -17.94
N ILE A 238 9.69 -12.55 -19.22
CA ILE A 238 9.11 -13.44 -20.24
C ILE A 238 10.11 -13.60 -21.39
N GLU A 239 10.16 -14.80 -21.98
CA GLU A 239 11.06 -15.06 -23.11
C GLU A 239 10.69 -14.26 -24.37
N GLY A 240 11.74 -13.87 -25.10
CA GLY A 240 11.61 -13.13 -26.35
C GLY A 240 11.45 -14.02 -27.60
N PRO A 241 11.53 -13.43 -28.80
CA PRO A 241 11.94 -12.05 -29.08
C PRO A 241 10.85 -11.01 -28.78
N LEU A 242 11.25 -9.73 -28.71
CA LEU A 242 10.29 -8.62 -28.68
C LEU A 242 9.38 -8.69 -29.92
N PRO A 243 8.06 -8.44 -29.78
CA PRO A 243 7.19 -8.40 -30.95
C PRO A 243 7.61 -7.26 -31.90
N PRO A 244 7.45 -7.37 -33.22
CA PRO A 244 7.84 -6.33 -34.18
C PRO A 244 7.22 -4.95 -33.93
N SER A 245 6.03 -4.91 -33.32
CA SER A 245 5.31 -3.69 -32.93
C SER A 245 5.62 -3.21 -31.51
N ALA A 246 6.65 -3.74 -30.83
CA ALA A 246 6.89 -3.58 -29.40
C ALA A 246 6.65 -2.15 -28.88
N HIS A 247 5.79 -2.04 -27.88
CA HIS A 247 5.44 -0.78 -27.23
C HIS A 247 5.83 -0.85 -25.75
N LEU A 248 6.85 -0.08 -25.36
CA LEU A 248 7.30 0.01 -23.97
C LEU A 248 6.84 1.30 -23.30
N GLY A 249 5.94 2.04 -23.94
CA GLY A 249 5.48 3.34 -23.48
C GLY A 249 4.46 3.21 -22.35
N PHE A 250 4.53 4.12 -21.39
CA PHE A 250 3.52 4.29 -20.35
C PHE A 250 3.32 5.79 -20.07
N MET A 251 2.19 6.13 -19.44
CA MET A 251 1.92 7.48 -18.99
C MET A 251 2.29 7.60 -17.52
N ARG A 252 3.03 8.65 -17.17
CA ARG A 252 3.36 9.01 -15.80
C ARG A 252 2.16 9.60 -15.08
N SER A 253 2.26 9.73 -13.77
CA SER A 253 1.20 10.21 -12.87
C SER A 253 0.89 11.71 -13.02
N ASP A 254 1.75 12.44 -13.72
CA ASP A 254 1.57 13.83 -14.16
C ASP A 254 1.08 13.94 -15.62
N ASP A 255 0.59 12.83 -16.18
CA ASP A 255 0.15 12.69 -17.57
C ASP A 255 1.25 12.97 -18.63
N THR A 256 2.53 12.88 -18.26
CA THR A 256 3.64 12.92 -19.24
C THR A 256 3.97 11.52 -19.79
N PRO A 257 4.28 11.37 -21.09
CA PRO A 257 4.67 10.07 -21.64
C PRO A 257 6.08 9.67 -21.20
N SER A 258 6.29 8.38 -20.95
CA SER A 258 7.58 7.79 -20.61
C SER A 258 7.70 6.37 -21.18
N ARG A 259 8.82 5.69 -20.93
CA ARG A 259 9.10 4.37 -21.48
C ARG A 259 9.85 3.51 -20.47
N VAL A 260 9.58 2.20 -20.47
CA VAL A 260 10.43 1.23 -19.77
C VAL A 260 11.74 1.05 -20.55
N GLU A 261 12.84 1.40 -19.90
CA GLU A 261 14.22 1.36 -20.39
C GLU A 261 15.06 0.33 -19.64
N ARG A 262 14.83 0.16 -18.34
CA ARG A 262 15.63 -0.66 -17.44
C ARG A 262 15.18 -2.11 -17.47
N ARG A 263 16.12 -3.01 -17.19
CA ARG A 263 15.87 -4.45 -17.02
C ARG A 263 15.81 -4.83 -15.55
N ALA A 264 15.19 -5.96 -15.25
CA ALA A 264 15.30 -6.57 -13.93
C ALA A 264 16.58 -7.42 -13.86
N ASP A 265 17.15 -7.51 -12.67
CA ASP A 265 18.15 -8.53 -12.37
C ASP A 265 17.39 -9.79 -11.94
N VAL A 266 17.46 -10.85 -12.74
CA VAL A 266 16.66 -12.07 -12.50
C VAL A 266 17.57 -13.25 -12.19
N VAL A 267 17.39 -13.83 -11.00
CA VAL A 267 17.99 -15.12 -10.66
C VAL A 267 17.03 -16.21 -11.14
N GLN A 268 17.49 -17.02 -12.10
CA GLN A 268 16.74 -18.12 -12.66
C GLN A 268 17.66 -19.22 -13.19
N LEU A 269 17.13 -20.42 -13.37
CA LEU A 269 17.83 -21.50 -14.03
C LEU A 269 17.30 -21.69 -15.46
N GLY A 270 18.10 -21.31 -16.46
CA GLY A 270 17.72 -21.45 -17.86
C GLY A 270 17.02 -20.21 -18.41
N ARG A 271 15.95 -20.43 -19.19
CA ARG A 271 15.21 -19.37 -19.89
C ARG A 271 14.18 -18.70 -18.98
N ALA A 272 13.76 -17.50 -19.37
CA ALA A 272 12.60 -16.84 -18.76
C ALA A 272 11.31 -17.61 -19.10
N SER A 273 10.24 -17.35 -18.35
CA SER A 273 8.96 -18.04 -18.55
C SER A 273 8.38 -17.78 -19.95
N CYS A 274 7.68 -18.78 -20.50
CA CYS A 274 6.95 -18.61 -21.76
C CYS A 274 5.70 -17.76 -21.55
N TRP A 275 5.24 -17.05 -22.58
CA TRP A 275 4.02 -16.24 -22.47
C TRP A 275 2.77 -17.08 -22.15
N GLU A 276 2.74 -18.33 -22.61
CA GLU A 276 1.62 -19.25 -22.41
C GLU A 276 1.71 -20.02 -21.08
N THR A 277 2.87 -20.00 -20.40
CA THR A 277 3.07 -20.73 -19.14
C THR A 277 2.34 -19.97 -18.01
N PRO A 278 1.45 -20.65 -17.26
CA PRO A 278 0.81 -20.05 -16.09
C PRO A 278 1.81 -19.47 -15.10
N LEU A 279 1.59 -18.21 -14.71
CA LEU A 279 2.51 -17.46 -13.86
C LEU A 279 1.90 -17.18 -12.48
N VAL A 280 2.54 -17.70 -11.43
CA VAL A 280 2.27 -17.36 -10.02
C VAL A 280 3.17 -16.19 -9.66
N VAL A 281 2.60 -15.10 -9.14
CA VAL A 281 3.35 -13.87 -8.89
C VAL A 281 3.16 -13.38 -7.46
N GLN A 282 4.24 -13.16 -6.71
CA GLN A 282 4.23 -12.29 -5.54
C GLN A 282 5.05 -11.03 -5.83
N VAL A 283 4.45 -9.85 -5.60
CA VAL A 283 5.17 -8.57 -5.63
C VAL A 283 5.16 -7.96 -4.24
N SER A 284 6.34 -7.83 -3.63
CA SER A 284 6.48 -7.11 -2.35
C SER A 284 7.92 -6.66 -2.13
N ARG A 285 8.15 -5.87 -1.07
CA ARG A 285 9.52 -5.67 -0.57
C ARG A 285 10.10 -6.99 -0.08
N TRP A 286 11.43 -7.07 -0.04
CA TRP A 286 12.17 -8.13 0.64
C TRP A 286 12.11 -7.89 2.15
N ASP A 287 10.98 -8.27 2.74
CA ASP A 287 10.63 -7.98 4.12
C ASP A 287 10.22 -9.31 4.77
N PRO A 288 10.73 -9.67 5.97
CA PRO A 288 10.44 -10.97 6.58
C PRO A 288 8.94 -11.22 6.76
N LEU A 289 8.16 -10.15 6.94
CA LEU A 289 6.71 -10.23 7.13
C LEU A 289 5.96 -10.64 5.86
N LYS A 290 6.60 -10.58 4.68
CA LYS A 290 5.99 -10.93 3.39
C LYS A 290 6.19 -12.41 3.02
N ASP A 291 7.02 -13.12 3.78
CA ASP A 291 7.24 -14.57 3.72
C ASP A 291 7.35 -15.15 2.30
N MET A 292 8.23 -14.54 1.51
CA MET A 292 8.60 -15.05 0.19
C MET A 292 9.27 -16.43 0.26
N VAL A 293 9.89 -16.78 1.39
CA VAL A 293 10.46 -18.12 1.62
C VAL A 293 9.34 -19.17 1.71
N GLY A 294 8.27 -18.90 2.47
CA GLY A 294 7.12 -19.80 2.53
C GLY A 294 6.39 -19.93 1.19
N VAL A 295 6.28 -18.84 0.41
CA VAL A 295 5.73 -18.90 -0.96
C VAL A 295 6.56 -19.83 -1.83
N LEU A 296 7.89 -19.67 -1.80
CA LEU A 296 8.82 -20.52 -2.53
C LEU A 296 8.65 -22.00 -2.16
N ARG A 297 8.60 -22.31 -0.86
CA ARG A 297 8.45 -23.67 -0.34
C ARG A 297 7.10 -24.29 -0.70
N GLY A 298 6.02 -23.54 -0.57
CA GLY A 298 4.69 -24.02 -0.91
C GLY A 298 4.51 -24.24 -2.41
N PHE A 299 5.07 -23.38 -3.25
CA PHE A 299 5.12 -23.59 -4.69
C PHE A 299 6.02 -24.78 -5.08
N ALA A 300 7.18 -24.93 -4.44
CA ALA A 300 8.07 -26.07 -4.64
C ALA A 300 7.36 -27.40 -4.32
N ALA A 301 6.62 -27.47 -3.21
CA ALA A 301 5.83 -28.64 -2.85
C ALA A 301 4.72 -28.90 -3.88
N LEU A 302 4.03 -27.85 -4.35
CA LEU A 302 3.01 -27.94 -5.40
C LEU A 302 3.55 -28.60 -6.67
N VAL A 303 4.65 -28.11 -7.24
CA VAL A 303 5.19 -28.67 -8.50
C VAL A 303 5.77 -30.08 -8.32
N GLN A 304 6.21 -30.44 -7.11
CA GLN A 304 6.65 -31.80 -6.79
C GLN A 304 5.47 -32.78 -6.67
N ASP A 305 4.39 -32.36 -6.00
CA ASP A 305 3.20 -33.18 -5.79
C ASP A 305 2.35 -33.29 -7.07
N HIS A 306 2.48 -32.32 -7.98
CA HIS A 306 1.75 -32.23 -9.25
C HIS A 306 2.68 -31.94 -10.44
N PRO A 307 3.54 -32.89 -10.84
CA PRO A 307 4.49 -32.70 -11.94
C PRO A 307 3.81 -32.53 -13.31
N GLU A 308 2.51 -32.78 -13.41
CA GLU A 308 1.71 -32.49 -14.60
C GLU A 308 1.37 -31.00 -14.78
N LEU A 309 1.53 -30.20 -13.72
CA LEU A 309 1.33 -28.75 -13.78
C LEU A 309 2.58 -28.07 -14.33
N ASP A 310 2.46 -27.50 -15.52
CA ASP A 310 3.46 -26.59 -16.08
C ASP A 310 3.11 -25.16 -15.64
N ALA A 311 3.83 -24.64 -14.65
CA ALA A 311 3.64 -23.29 -14.13
C ALA A 311 4.96 -22.77 -13.56
N ASP A 312 5.14 -21.46 -13.61
CA ASP A 312 6.32 -20.77 -13.07
C ASP A 312 5.94 -19.81 -11.94
N LEU A 313 6.88 -19.59 -11.02
CA LEU A 313 6.77 -18.63 -9.92
C LEU A 313 7.72 -17.46 -10.15
N VAL A 314 7.20 -16.23 -10.07
CA VAL A 314 8.00 -15.00 -9.97
C VAL A 314 7.83 -14.38 -8.58
N LEU A 315 8.95 -14.30 -7.86
CA LEU A 315 9.06 -13.51 -6.63
C LEU A 315 9.73 -12.18 -6.98
N ALA A 316 8.95 -11.11 -7.01
CA ALA A 316 9.39 -9.79 -7.45
C ALA A 316 9.50 -8.82 -6.27
N GLY A 317 10.67 -8.23 -6.13
CA GLY A 317 10.94 -7.17 -5.15
C GLY A 317 11.91 -6.13 -5.69
N PRO A 318 12.16 -5.05 -4.94
CA PRO A 318 13.04 -3.97 -5.40
C PRO A 318 14.50 -4.44 -5.52
N ASN A 319 15.28 -3.84 -6.41
CA ASN A 319 16.68 -4.22 -6.58
C ASN A 319 17.51 -3.91 -5.33
N VAL A 320 18.01 -4.96 -4.66
CA VAL A 320 18.74 -4.84 -3.39
C VAL A 320 20.14 -4.23 -3.54
N HIS A 321 20.67 -4.19 -4.77
CA HIS A 321 21.96 -3.56 -5.06
C HIS A 321 21.84 -2.04 -5.28
N ALA A 322 20.62 -1.53 -5.46
CA ALA A 322 20.35 -0.13 -5.80
C ALA A 322 19.73 0.68 -4.64
N ILE A 323 19.45 0.06 -3.49
CA ILE A 323 18.82 0.73 -2.34
C ILE A 323 19.85 0.94 -1.23
N ALA A 324 20.24 2.19 -0.97
CA ALA A 324 21.16 2.54 0.11
C ALA A 324 20.49 2.55 1.51
N ASP A 325 19.18 2.77 1.57
CA ASP A 325 18.47 3.13 2.81
C ASP A 325 17.64 1.97 3.43
N ASP A 326 17.69 0.76 2.88
CA ASP A 326 17.02 -0.43 3.40
C ASP A 326 18.03 -1.53 3.76
N PRO A 327 18.54 -1.55 5.02
CA PRO A 327 19.51 -2.56 5.43
C PRO A 327 18.90 -3.97 5.60
N GLU A 328 17.57 -4.09 5.67
CA GLU A 328 16.88 -5.37 5.89
C GLU A 328 16.67 -6.12 4.56
N GLY A 329 16.36 -5.39 3.48
CA GLY A 329 16.09 -5.97 2.16
C GLY A 329 17.12 -6.98 1.64
N PRO A 330 18.43 -6.65 1.61
CA PRO A 330 19.48 -7.57 1.17
C PRO A 330 19.58 -8.85 2.02
N VAL A 331 19.32 -8.76 3.33
CA VAL A 331 19.37 -9.90 4.25
C VAL A 331 18.26 -10.89 3.92
N VAL A 332 17.03 -10.38 3.76
CA VAL A 332 15.86 -11.22 3.41
C VAL A 332 16.03 -11.84 2.02
N PHE A 333 16.55 -11.08 1.05
CA PHE A 333 16.83 -11.64 -0.28
C PHE A 333 17.85 -12.79 -0.21
N ALA A 334 18.89 -12.67 0.64
CA ALA A 334 19.85 -13.75 0.84
C ALA A 334 19.21 -15.01 1.47
N GLU A 335 18.21 -14.86 2.33
CA GLU A 335 17.42 -15.98 2.86
C GLU A 335 16.55 -16.65 1.78
N VAL A 336 15.88 -15.85 0.93
CA VAL A 336 15.14 -16.37 -0.23
C VAL A 336 16.07 -17.10 -1.19
N MET A 337 17.26 -16.56 -1.47
CA MET A 337 18.29 -17.20 -2.29
C MET A 337 18.76 -18.53 -1.71
N ARG A 338 18.93 -18.62 -0.38
CA ARG A 338 19.28 -19.88 0.29
C ARG A 338 18.18 -20.91 0.11
N ALA A 339 16.93 -20.53 0.40
CA ALA A 339 15.77 -21.40 0.22
C ALA A 339 15.58 -21.85 -1.23
N PHE A 340 15.88 -20.98 -2.20
CA PHE A 340 15.93 -21.32 -3.62
C PHE A 340 17.00 -22.38 -3.89
N CYS A 341 18.24 -22.17 -3.47
CA CYS A 341 19.36 -23.10 -3.68
C CYS A 341 19.16 -24.47 -3.03
N GLU A 342 18.38 -24.54 -1.96
CA GLU A 342 17.99 -25.80 -1.31
C GLU A 342 17.02 -26.64 -2.15
N GLN A 343 16.33 -26.04 -3.13
CA GLN A 343 15.39 -26.77 -3.98
C GLN A 343 16.10 -27.65 -5.04
N PRO A 344 15.51 -28.80 -5.40
CA PRO A 344 15.98 -29.61 -6.52
C PRO A 344 16.08 -28.79 -7.81
N GLN A 345 17.05 -29.12 -8.68
CA GLN A 345 17.29 -28.40 -9.92
C GLN A 345 16.03 -28.29 -10.81
N ALA A 346 15.24 -29.36 -10.88
CA ALA A 346 13.98 -29.39 -11.64
C ALA A 346 12.97 -28.36 -11.12
N VAL A 347 12.86 -28.18 -9.79
CA VAL A 347 11.98 -27.19 -9.17
C VAL A 347 12.52 -25.77 -9.39
N ARG A 348 13.84 -25.57 -9.25
CA ARG A 348 14.48 -24.26 -9.47
C ARG A 348 14.31 -23.74 -10.89
N ALA A 349 14.08 -24.62 -11.87
CA ALA A 349 13.80 -24.23 -13.25
C ALA A 349 12.46 -23.47 -13.39
N HIS A 350 11.55 -23.62 -12.44
CA HIS A 350 10.22 -22.99 -12.40
C HIS A 350 10.15 -21.80 -11.45
N ILE A 351 11.27 -21.30 -10.92
CA ILE A 351 11.28 -20.22 -9.91
C ILE A 351 12.24 -19.12 -10.37
N HIS A 352 11.70 -17.91 -10.48
CA HIS A 352 12.41 -16.71 -10.89
C HIS A 352 12.38 -15.68 -9.75
N LEU A 353 13.57 -15.28 -9.27
CA LEU A 353 13.70 -14.22 -8.27
C LEU A 353 14.05 -12.93 -9.00
N ALA A 354 13.11 -12.00 -9.04
CA ALA A 354 13.19 -10.78 -9.84
C ALA A 354 13.47 -9.55 -8.98
N MET A 355 14.63 -8.94 -9.18
CA MET A 355 15.03 -7.67 -8.58
C MET A 355 14.70 -6.53 -9.56
N LEU A 356 13.58 -5.86 -9.31
CA LEU A 356 13.03 -4.82 -10.18
C LEU A 356 13.77 -3.48 -9.99
N PRO A 357 14.02 -2.72 -11.07
CA PRO A 357 14.71 -1.44 -10.99
C PRO A 357 13.92 -0.44 -10.13
N THR A 358 14.62 0.34 -9.30
CA THR A 358 14.04 1.31 -8.36
C THR A 358 14.45 2.76 -8.64
N ALA A 359 15.34 2.98 -9.60
CA ALA A 359 15.83 4.32 -9.95
C ALA A 359 14.72 5.25 -10.47
N ASP A 360 13.65 4.69 -11.04
CA ASP A 360 12.44 5.41 -11.39
C ASP A 360 11.22 4.66 -10.83
N VAL A 361 10.52 5.29 -9.88
CA VAL A 361 9.37 4.72 -9.18
C VAL A 361 8.20 4.46 -10.14
N GLU A 362 8.01 5.30 -11.15
CA GLU A 362 6.90 5.14 -12.10
C GLU A 362 7.22 4.09 -13.15
N GLU A 363 8.47 3.98 -13.59
CA GLU A 363 8.89 2.87 -14.43
C GLU A 363 8.74 1.54 -13.69
N ASN A 364 9.16 1.47 -12.42
CA ASN A 364 8.91 0.32 -11.56
C ASN A 364 7.40 0.00 -11.47
N ALA A 365 6.56 1.04 -11.37
CA ALA A 365 5.11 0.89 -11.37
C ALA A 365 4.57 0.29 -12.67
N ALA A 366 5.08 0.68 -13.83
CA ALA A 366 4.71 0.11 -15.11
C ALA A 366 5.09 -1.38 -15.20
N ILE A 367 6.28 -1.75 -14.71
CA ILE A 367 6.75 -3.15 -14.68
C ILE A 367 5.85 -4.00 -13.77
N VAL A 368 5.55 -3.52 -12.55
CA VAL A 368 4.66 -4.22 -11.62
C VAL A 368 3.24 -4.33 -12.18
N ASN A 369 2.74 -3.29 -12.86
CA ASN A 369 1.44 -3.32 -13.52
C ASN A 369 1.39 -4.44 -14.58
N ALA A 370 2.37 -4.47 -15.49
CA ALA A 370 2.48 -5.50 -16.52
C ALA A 370 2.57 -6.91 -15.90
N LEU A 371 3.41 -7.09 -14.87
CA LEU A 371 3.61 -8.37 -14.21
C LEU A 371 2.32 -8.88 -13.54
N GLN A 372 1.63 -8.02 -12.78
CA GLN A 372 0.35 -8.39 -12.15
C GLN A 372 -0.72 -8.70 -13.21
N ARG A 373 -0.80 -7.96 -14.32
CA ARG A 373 -1.79 -8.22 -15.39
C ARG A 373 -1.55 -9.55 -16.10
N HIS A 374 -0.29 -9.92 -16.31
CA HIS A 374 0.08 -11.18 -16.93
C HIS A 374 -0.11 -12.39 -16.01
N ALA A 375 0.00 -12.20 -14.69
CA ALA A 375 -0.14 -13.28 -13.71
C ALA A 375 -1.43 -14.09 -13.92
N THR A 376 -1.31 -15.41 -13.85
CA THR A 376 -2.47 -16.32 -13.74
C THR A 376 -3.06 -16.23 -12.35
N VAL A 377 -2.20 -16.12 -11.33
CA VAL A 377 -2.60 -15.88 -9.94
C VAL A 377 -1.59 -14.95 -9.28
N VAL A 378 -2.09 -13.95 -8.57
CA VAL A 378 -1.27 -13.12 -7.70
C VAL A 378 -1.36 -13.67 -6.28
N VAL A 379 -0.24 -13.78 -5.59
CA VAL A 379 -0.19 -14.27 -4.23
C VAL A 379 0.33 -13.21 -3.27
N GLN A 380 -0.20 -13.20 -2.05
CA GLN A 380 0.23 -12.32 -0.97
C GLN A 380 0.24 -13.12 0.34
N LYS A 381 1.19 -14.06 0.47
CA LYS A 381 1.31 -14.93 1.66
C LYS A 381 2.07 -14.23 2.79
N SER A 382 1.53 -13.12 3.28
CA SER A 382 2.16 -12.35 4.36
C SER A 382 1.91 -12.98 5.73
N LEU A 383 2.88 -12.91 6.64
CA LEU A 383 2.72 -13.27 8.06
C LEU A 383 1.99 -12.16 8.81
N HIS A 384 2.29 -10.91 8.45
CA HIS A 384 1.62 -9.72 8.96
C HIS A 384 1.41 -8.74 7.82
N GLU A 385 0.24 -8.11 7.78
CA GLU A 385 -0.08 -7.10 6.78
C GLU A 385 -0.85 -5.94 7.40
N GLY A 386 -0.55 -4.73 6.94
CA GLY A 386 -1.34 -3.54 7.26
C GLY A 386 -2.69 -3.61 6.54
N PHE A 387 -2.84 -2.84 5.47
CA PHE A 387 -3.96 -3.06 4.55
C PHE A 387 -3.61 -4.05 3.44
N GLY A 388 -2.47 -3.86 2.76
CA GLY A 388 -2.02 -4.72 1.65
C GLY A 388 -2.56 -4.25 0.30
N LEU A 389 -2.17 -3.05 -0.17
CA LEU A 389 -2.68 -2.49 -1.44
C LEU A 389 -2.33 -3.35 -2.67
N THR A 390 -1.25 -4.12 -2.62
CA THR A 390 -0.88 -5.09 -3.67
C THR A 390 -1.99 -6.11 -3.94
N VAL A 391 -2.76 -6.49 -2.92
CA VAL A 391 -3.96 -7.32 -3.07
C VAL A 391 -5.04 -6.55 -3.83
N THR A 392 -5.35 -5.32 -3.43
CA THR A 392 -6.35 -4.48 -4.11
C THR A 392 -5.97 -4.24 -5.58
N GLU A 393 -4.70 -4.00 -5.86
CA GLU A 393 -4.14 -3.82 -7.21
C GLU A 393 -4.34 -5.06 -8.09
N ALA A 394 -4.09 -6.26 -7.56
CA ALA A 394 -4.30 -7.52 -8.27
C ALA A 394 -5.79 -7.80 -8.51
N MET A 395 -6.61 -7.58 -7.49
CA MET A 395 -8.07 -7.69 -7.59
C MET A 395 -8.63 -6.73 -8.65
N TRP A 396 -8.11 -5.49 -8.72
CA TRP A 396 -8.48 -4.51 -9.74
C TRP A 396 -8.16 -4.99 -11.17
N LYS A 397 -7.07 -5.74 -11.34
CA LYS A 397 -6.64 -6.30 -12.63
C LYS A 397 -7.40 -7.59 -12.99
N SER A 398 -8.49 -7.89 -12.29
CA SER A 398 -9.28 -9.12 -12.44
C SER A 398 -8.44 -10.39 -12.29
N ARG A 399 -7.39 -10.34 -11.47
CA ARG A 399 -6.56 -11.52 -11.18
C ARG A 399 -7.12 -12.24 -9.96
N PRO A 400 -7.22 -13.58 -9.97
CA PRO A 400 -7.50 -14.32 -8.76
C PRO A 400 -6.33 -14.14 -7.79
N VAL A 401 -6.66 -14.04 -6.50
CA VAL A 401 -5.68 -13.81 -5.43
C VAL A 401 -5.71 -14.96 -4.43
N VAL A 402 -4.53 -15.49 -4.08
CA VAL A 402 -4.33 -16.35 -2.89
C VAL A 402 -3.54 -15.57 -1.86
N ALA A 403 -4.08 -15.39 -0.66
CA ALA A 403 -3.41 -14.59 0.35
C ALA A 403 -3.61 -15.16 1.74
N SER A 404 -2.73 -14.80 2.67
CA SER A 404 -2.89 -15.18 4.07
C SER A 404 -4.08 -14.46 4.72
N ALA A 405 -4.79 -15.12 5.63
CA ALA A 405 -5.89 -14.55 6.39
C ALA A 405 -5.42 -13.62 7.53
N VAL A 406 -4.62 -12.60 7.20
CA VAL A 406 -4.02 -11.68 8.17
C VAL A 406 -4.33 -10.23 7.81
N GLY A 407 -4.38 -9.34 8.81
CA GLY A 407 -4.41 -7.91 8.52
C GLY A 407 -5.61 -7.48 7.69
N GLY A 408 -5.41 -6.41 6.92
CA GLY A 408 -6.42 -5.88 6.00
C GLY A 408 -6.72 -6.76 4.80
N ILE A 409 -5.93 -7.82 4.55
CA ILE A 409 -6.24 -8.80 3.51
C ILE A 409 -7.60 -9.47 3.81
N ARG A 410 -7.90 -9.73 5.09
CA ARG A 410 -9.21 -10.26 5.54
C ARG A 410 -10.38 -9.33 5.23
N ASP A 411 -10.12 -8.01 5.19
CA ASP A 411 -11.15 -7.03 4.90
C ASP A 411 -11.30 -6.83 3.37
N GLN A 412 -10.28 -7.19 2.60
CA GLN A 412 -10.25 -7.09 1.14
C GLN A 412 -10.86 -8.32 0.45
N ILE A 413 -10.58 -9.53 0.91
CA ILE A 413 -10.97 -10.78 0.24
C ILE A 413 -12.17 -11.42 0.95
N GLU A 414 -13.21 -11.73 0.18
CA GLU A 414 -14.25 -12.69 0.57
C GLU A 414 -13.80 -14.10 0.14
N ASP A 415 -13.44 -14.95 1.11
CA ASP A 415 -12.88 -16.28 0.83
C ASP A 415 -13.82 -17.14 -0.03
N GLY A 416 -13.26 -17.77 -1.06
CA GLY A 416 -13.99 -18.57 -2.05
C GLY A 416 -14.84 -17.77 -3.04
N VAL A 417 -14.95 -16.45 -2.88
CA VAL A 417 -15.79 -15.58 -3.72
C VAL A 417 -14.96 -14.58 -4.52
N SER A 418 -14.07 -13.83 -3.87
CA SER A 418 -13.25 -12.78 -4.50
C SER A 418 -11.74 -13.03 -4.35
N GLY A 419 -11.37 -14.23 -3.92
CA GLY A 419 -10.01 -14.71 -3.67
C GLY A 419 -10.05 -15.96 -2.79
N LEU A 420 -8.89 -16.52 -2.46
CA LEU A 420 -8.73 -17.60 -1.50
C LEU A 420 -7.88 -17.12 -0.33
N LEU A 421 -8.35 -17.38 0.89
CA LEU A 421 -7.61 -17.08 2.12
C LEU A 421 -6.98 -18.36 2.69
N VAL A 422 -5.69 -18.31 2.97
CA VAL A 422 -4.97 -19.35 3.72
C VAL A 422 -5.11 -19.01 5.21
N PRO A 423 -5.83 -19.82 6.02
CA PRO A 423 -6.13 -19.46 7.40
C PRO A 423 -4.90 -19.33 8.30
N ASP A 424 -3.97 -20.28 8.19
CA ASP A 424 -2.69 -20.24 8.87
C ASP A 424 -1.63 -19.71 7.90
N PRO A 425 -1.08 -18.50 8.13
CA PRO A 425 -0.08 -17.91 7.24
C PRO A 425 1.22 -18.72 7.16
N THR A 426 1.47 -19.63 8.12
CA THR A 426 2.67 -20.48 8.16
C THR A 426 2.49 -21.85 7.48
N ASP A 427 1.28 -22.15 6.99
CA ASP A 427 1.00 -23.41 6.30
C ASP A 427 1.31 -23.29 4.79
N ASP A 428 2.57 -23.58 4.45
CA ASP A 428 3.05 -23.60 3.07
C ASP A 428 2.31 -24.61 2.18
N ARG A 429 1.83 -25.74 2.74
CA ARG A 429 1.09 -26.75 1.98
C ARG A 429 -0.34 -26.31 1.67
N ALA A 430 -1.04 -25.70 2.63
CA ALA A 430 -2.34 -25.11 2.38
C ALA A 430 -2.27 -24.00 1.32
N PHE A 431 -1.21 -23.18 1.36
CA PHE A 431 -0.92 -22.21 0.31
C PHE A 431 -0.74 -22.87 -1.07
N GLY A 432 0.13 -23.88 -1.18
CA GLY A 432 0.35 -24.60 -2.43
C GLY A 432 -0.93 -25.24 -2.99
N ASN A 433 -1.78 -25.82 -2.13
CA ASN A 433 -3.07 -26.38 -2.51
C ASN A 433 -4.06 -25.33 -3.04
N ALA A 434 -4.08 -24.13 -2.44
CA ALA A 434 -4.92 -23.03 -2.90
C ALA A 434 -4.49 -22.53 -4.29
N VAL A 435 -3.19 -22.42 -4.53
CA VAL A 435 -2.63 -22.10 -5.87
C VAL A 435 -2.97 -23.20 -6.87
N CYS A 436 -2.77 -24.48 -6.50
CA CYS A 436 -3.11 -25.65 -7.33
C CYS A 436 -4.56 -25.61 -7.84
N ARG A 437 -5.50 -25.27 -6.94
CA ARG A 437 -6.92 -25.17 -7.27
C ARG A 437 -7.19 -24.13 -8.37
N ILE A 438 -6.52 -22.98 -8.31
CA ILE A 438 -6.64 -21.93 -9.34
C ILE A 438 -6.03 -22.39 -10.66
N LEU A 439 -4.85 -22.99 -10.63
CA LEU A 439 -4.16 -23.45 -11.84
C LEU A 439 -4.91 -24.59 -12.55
N LYS A 440 -5.59 -25.46 -11.80
CA LYS A 440 -6.36 -26.59 -12.35
C LYS A 440 -7.76 -26.23 -12.85
N ASP A 441 -8.32 -25.10 -12.44
CA ASP A 441 -9.67 -24.68 -12.80
C ASP A 441 -9.71 -23.23 -13.33
N PRO A 442 -9.42 -23.03 -14.63
CA PRO A 442 -9.44 -21.70 -15.25
C PRO A 442 -10.80 -20.99 -15.17
N ALA A 443 -11.91 -21.75 -15.15
CA ALA A 443 -13.25 -21.18 -15.04
C ALA A 443 -13.49 -20.61 -13.64
N PHE A 444 -13.11 -21.35 -12.61
CA PHE A 444 -13.12 -20.86 -11.23
C PHE A 444 -12.18 -19.66 -11.04
N ALA A 445 -10.97 -19.72 -11.60
CA ALA A 445 -10.01 -18.62 -11.57
C ALA A 445 -10.58 -17.33 -12.18
N GLY A 446 -11.23 -17.43 -13.36
CA GLY A 446 -11.85 -16.31 -14.04
C GLY A 446 -13.01 -15.69 -13.25
N GLU A 447 -13.86 -16.52 -12.63
CA GLU A 447 -14.96 -16.03 -11.80
C GLU A 447 -14.45 -15.34 -10.52
N LEU A 448 -13.45 -15.91 -9.83
CA LEU A 448 -12.79 -15.26 -8.70
C LEU A 448 -12.24 -13.88 -9.08
N GLY A 449 -11.50 -13.79 -10.18
CA GLY A 449 -10.91 -12.54 -10.67
C GLY A 449 -11.97 -11.48 -10.98
N ARG A 450 -13.07 -11.86 -11.63
CA ARG A 450 -14.18 -10.95 -11.94
C ARG A 450 -14.88 -10.42 -10.68
N ARG A 451 -15.10 -11.29 -9.69
CA ARG A 451 -15.68 -10.90 -8.39
C ARG A 451 -14.74 -9.99 -7.60
N ALA A 452 -13.44 -10.27 -7.65
CA ALA A 452 -12.40 -9.44 -7.07
C ALA A 452 -12.43 -8.01 -7.65
N HIS A 453 -12.48 -7.88 -8.98
CA HIS A 453 -12.59 -6.59 -9.65
C HIS A 453 -13.84 -5.81 -9.23
N GLU A 454 -15.01 -6.45 -9.24
CA GLU A 454 -16.26 -5.82 -8.83
C GLU A 454 -16.24 -5.35 -7.36
N ARG A 455 -15.57 -6.12 -6.48
CA ARG A 455 -15.40 -5.74 -5.09
C ARG A 455 -14.53 -4.48 -4.96
N VAL A 456 -13.41 -4.41 -5.67
CA VAL A 456 -12.57 -3.19 -5.71
C VAL A 456 -13.36 -2.00 -6.24
N ARG A 457 -14.08 -2.16 -7.34
CA ARG A 457 -14.89 -1.10 -7.96
C ARG A 457 -15.87 -0.48 -6.97
N ARG A 458 -16.47 -1.28 -6.08
CA ARG A 458 -17.45 -0.83 -5.09
C ARG A 458 -16.83 -0.29 -3.81
N HIS A 459 -15.71 -0.86 -3.38
CA HIS A 459 -15.21 -0.63 -2.03
C HIS A 459 -13.83 0.02 -1.96
N PHE A 460 -12.95 -0.06 -2.95
CA PHE A 460 -11.55 0.34 -2.75
C PHE A 460 -11.07 1.42 -3.73
N LEU A 461 -12.00 2.22 -4.26
CA LEU A 461 -11.71 3.38 -5.11
C LEU A 461 -11.69 4.70 -4.32
N ALA A 462 -11.00 5.69 -4.88
CA ALA A 462 -10.83 7.02 -4.29
C ALA A 462 -12.17 7.75 -4.01
N LEU A 463 -13.21 7.55 -4.83
CA LEU A 463 -14.51 8.24 -4.67
C LEU A 463 -15.12 8.00 -3.29
N ARG A 464 -15.27 6.73 -2.90
CA ARG A 464 -15.77 6.34 -1.56
C ARG A 464 -14.89 6.95 -0.47
N HIS A 465 -13.57 6.88 -0.64
CA HIS A 465 -12.63 7.40 0.34
C HIS A 465 -12.81 8.91 0.56
N LEU A 466 -12.96 9.70 -0.51
CA LEU A 466 -13.19 11.14 -0.46
C LEU A 466 -14.51 11.48 0.27
N VAL A 467 -15.59 10.77 -0.03
CA VAL A 467 -16.89 10.97 0.66
C VAL A 467 -16.73 10.70 2.16
N GLN A 468 -16.12 9.58 2.53
CA GLN A 468 -15.93 9.22 3.94
C GLN A 468 -15.02 10.19 4.69
N LEU A 469 -13.95 10.68 4.05
CA LEU A 469 -13.09 11.72 4.63
C LEU A 469 -13.83 13.04 4.79
N GLY A 470 -14.57 13.48 3.76
CA GLY A 470 -15.39 14.69 3.81
C GLY A 470 -16.39 14.65 4.96
N ASN A 471 -17.09 13.53 5.14
CA ASN A 471 -18.02 13.32 6.24
C ASN A 471 -17.33 13.37 7.61
N ALA A 472 -16.16 12.73 7.76
CA ALA A 472 -15.39 12.77 9.01
C ALA A 472 -14.96 14.20 9.38
N VAL A 473 -14.63 15.03 8.38
CA VAL A 473 -14.29 16.45 8.59
C VAL A 473 -15.56 17.25 8.95
N VAL A 474 -16.66 17.07 8.23
CA VAL A 474 -17.94 17.73 8.52
C VAL A 474 -18.39 17.45 9.96
N ASP A 475 -18.31 16.20 10.40
CA ASP A 475 -18.64 15.78 11.77
C ASP A 475 -17.74 16.43 12.83
N LEU A 476 -16.46 16.67 12.51
CA LEU A 476 -15.53 17.31 13.43
C LEU A 476 -15.84 18.81 13.60
N VAL A 477 -16.18 19.50 12.51
CA VAL A 477 -16.38 20.96 12.52
C VAL A 477 -17.82 21.37 12.81
N ALA A 478 -18.75 20.42 12.87
CA ALA A 478 -20.15 20.70 13.22
C ALA A 478 -20.26 21.35 14.61
N PRO A 479 -21.05 22.42 14.79
CA PRO A 479 -21.29 23.01 16.09
C PRO A 479 -21.99 21.96 16.99
N ARG A 480 -21.45 21.77 18.20
CA ARG A 480 -22.03 20.88 19.21
C ARG A 480 -23.18 21.53 19.95
#